data_AF-A0A0S8ALV3-F1
#
_entry.id   AF-A0A0S8ALV3-F1
#
_cell.length_a   1.000
_cell.length_b   1.000
_cell.length_c   1.000
_cell.angle_alpha   90.00
_cell.angle_beta   90.00
_cell.angle_gamma   90.00
#
_symmetry.space_group_name_H-M   'P 1'
#
loop_
_entity.id
_entity.type
_entity.pdbx_description
1 polymer ?
#
loop_
_entity_poly.entity_id
_entity_poly.type
_entity_poly.pdbx_seq_one_letter_code
_entity_poly.pdbx_strand_id
1 'polypeptide(L)' 'MVYKGKRSTYLPQVWEYIPDPIELLSPLCLKQGSAVNCRQDNQTVVYRYGALEFGEQQKGF' A
#
# COMPACT_ATOMS: atom_id res chain seq x y z
N MET A 1 -2.52 -2.25 5.05
CA MET A 1 -1.98 -2.41 6.42
C MET A 1 -3.03 -1.96 7.43
N VAL A 2 -3.11 -2.64 8.56
CA VAL A 2 -4.00 -2.32 9.67
C VAL A 2 -3.18 -2.28 10.95
N TYR A 3 -3.29 -1.20 11.73
CA TYR A 3 -2.66 -1.09 13.04
C TYR A 3 -3.51 -0.23 13.97
N LYS A 4 -3.83 -0.75 15.17
CA LYS A 4 -4.68 -0.10 16.20
C LYS A 4 -5.99 0.47 15.64
N GLY A 5 -6.68 -0.32 14.82
CA GLY A 5 -7.96 0.07 14.18
C GLY A 5 -7.83 1.02 12.99
N LYS A 6 -6.64 1.56 12.71
CA LYS A 6 -6.39 2.44 11.56
C LYS A 6 -5.97 1.62 10.34
N ARG A 7 -6.36 2.07 9.14
CA ARG A 7 -6.10 1.37 7.87
C ARG A 7 -5.39 2.28 6.88
N SER A 8 -4.45 1.73 6.13
CA SER A 8 -3.77 2.41 5.02
C SER A 8 -3.45 1.42 3.90
N THR A 9 -3.37 1.94 2.67
CA THR A 9 -3.01 1.14 1.50
C THR A 9 -2.32 2.00 0.43
N TYR A 10 -1.54 1.36 -0.41
CA TYR A 10 -1.02 1.88 -1.67
C TYR A 10 -1.59 1.06 -2.82
N LEU A 11 -1.82 1.69 -3.98
CA LEU A 11 -2.20 0.99 -5.21
C LEU A 11 -1.10 0.01 -5.64
N PRO A 12 -1.43 -1.11 -6.31
CA PRO A 12 -0.43 -2.07 -6.76
C PRO A 12 0.67 -1.45 -7.63
N GLN A 13 0.32 -0.47 -8.46
CA GLN A 13 1.27 0.29 -9.30
C GLN A 13 2.39 0.96 -8.47
N VAL A 14 2.09 1.39 -7.24
CA VAL A 14 3.09 2.03 -6.36
C VAL A 14 4.16 1.03 -5.90
N TRP A 15 3.84 -0.27 -5.83
CA TRP A 15 4.77 -1.31 -5.40
C TRP A 15 5.88 -1.55 -6.42
N GLU A 16 5.61 -1.25 -7.69
CA GLU A 16 6.61 -1.32 -8.77
C GLU A 16 7.65 -0.20 -8.64
N TYR A 17 7.24 0.97 -8.15
CA TYR A 17 8.13 2.11 -7.94
C TYR A 17 8.90 2.05 -6.61
N ILE A 18 8.35 1.37 -5.59
CA ILE A 18 8.98 1.20 -4.26
C ILE A 18 9.04 -0.31 -3.96
N PRO A 19 10.06 -1.02 -4.48
CA PRO A 19 10.14 -2.48 -4.37
C PRO A 19 10.58 -2.94 -2.98
N ASP A 20 11.28 -2.09 -2.22
CA ASP A 20 11.69 -2.44 -0.86
C ASP A 20 10.47 -2.43 0.10
N PRO A 21 10.15 -3.56 0.76
CA PRO A 21 8.98 -3.64 1.64
C PRO A 21 9.06 -2.72 2.85
N ILE A 22 10.26 -2.41 3.36
CA ILE A 22 10.43 -1.53 4.52
C ILE A 22 10.14 -0.08 4.10
N GLU A 23 10.67 0.34 2.96
CA GLU A 23 10.42 1.65 2.35
C GLU A 23 8.96 1.79 1.90
N LEU A 24 8.27 0.71 1.51
CA LEU A 24 6.84 0.73 1.18
C LEU A 24 5.94 0.82 2.44
N LEU A 25 6.25 0.06 3.49
CA LEU A 25 5.38 -0.07 4.67
C LEU A 25 5.53 1.10 5.66
N SER A 26 6.72 1.68 5.80
CA SER A 26 6.95 2.77 6.77
C SER A 26 6.12 4.04 6.46
N PRO A 27 5.99 4.48 5.19
CA PRO A 27 5.08 5.56 4.81
C PRO A 27 3.60 5.21 5.02
N LEU A 28 3.21 3.94 4.89
CA LEU A 28 1.83 3.53 5.20
C LEU A 28 1.49 3.79 6.67
N CYS A 29 2.45 3.64 7.59
CA CYS A 29 2.25 3.98 9.01
C CYS A 29 1.91 5.46 9.18
N LEU A 30 2.65 6.33 8.49
CA LEU A 30 2.42 7.78 8.50
C LEU A 30 1.09 8.14 7.84
N LYS A 31 0.74 7.50 6.72
CA LYS A 31 -0.52 7.72 5.97
C LYS A 31 -1.76 7.47 6.83
N GLN A 32 -1.68 6.53 7.78
CA GLN A 32 -2.74 6.28 8.77
C GLN A 32 -2.54 7.02 10.10
N GLY A 33 -1.66 8.02 10.18
CA GLY A 33 -1.43 8.83 11.39
C GLY A 33 -0.86 8.03 12.56
N SER A 34 0.07 7.11 12.30
CA SER A 34 0.80 6.33 13.31
C SER A 34 2.30 6.67 13.26
N ALA A 35 3.07 6.26 14.27
CA ALA A 35 4.52 6.40 14.24
C ALA A 35 5.11 5.64 13.04
N VAL A 36 6.17 6.18 12.42
CA VAL A 36 6.78 5.64 11.19
C VAL A 36 7.16 4.16 11.29
N ASN A 37 7.49 3.70 12.49
CA ASN A 37 7.90 2.33 12.79
C ASN A 37 6.74 1.40 13.19
N CYS A 38 5.48 1.81 13.03
CA CYS A 38 4.31 0.99 13.44
C CYS A 38 4.33 -0.43 12.86
N ARG A 39 4.94 -0.63 11.69
CA ARG A 39 5.10 -1.93 11.03
C ARG A 39 5.84 -2.99 11.86
N GLN A 40 6.62 -2.56 12.85
CA GLN A 40 7.41 -3.43 13.72
C GLN A 40 6.61 -3.93 14.93
N ASP A 41 5.46 -3.32 15.22
CA ASP A 41 4.58 -3.69 16.32
C ASP A 41 3.87 -5.03 16.01
N ASN A 42 3.75 -5.90 17.01
CA ASN A 42 3.14 -7.23 16.86
C ASN A 42 1.63 -7.18 16.58
N GLN A 43 0.98 -6.04 16.81
CA GLN A 43 -0.43 -5.81 16.47
C GLN A 43 -0.63 -5.36 15.02
N THR A 44 0.44 -5.14 14.25
CA THR A 44 0.32 -4.75 12.85
C THR A 44 -0.05 -5.94 11.98
N VAL A 45 -1.10 -5.77 11.17
CA VAL A 45 -1.53 -6.75 10.17
C VAL A 45 -1.28 -6.20 8.76
N VAL A 46 -0.51 -6.94 7.98
CA VAL A 46 -0.20 -6.60 6.58
C VAL A 46 -1.05 -7.46 5.65
N TYR A 47 -1.67 -6.81 4.67
CA TYR A 47 -2.46 -7.44 3.62
C TYR A 47 -1.89 -7.08 2.25
N ARG A 48 -2.00 -7.99 1.29
CA ARG A 48 -1.63 -7.79 -0.11
C ARG A 48 -2.86 -8.02 -0.99
N TYR A 49 -3.07 -7.17 -1.99
CA TYR A 49 -4.16 -7.24 -2.96
C TYR A 49 -3.65 -6.99 -4.38
N GLY A 50 -4.39 -7.43 -5.40
CA GLY A 50 -4.12 -7.11 -6.80
C GLY A 50 -5.21 -6.20 -7.37
N ALA A 51 -4.94 -5.61 -8.53
CA ALA A 51 -5.93 -4.89 -9.32
C ALA A 51 -5.77 -5.29 -10.80
N LEU A 52 -6.89 -5.30 -11.52
CA LEU A 52 -6.92 -5.39 -12.97
C LEU A 52 -7.32 -4.02 -13.51
N GLU A 53 -6.57 -3.52 -14.48
CA GLU A 53 -6.84 -2.25 -15.14
C GLU A 53 -7.41 -2.53 -16.54
N PHE A 54 -8.56 -1.92 -16.85
CA PHE A 54 -9.24 -2.04 -18.14
C PHE A 54 -9.39 -0.65 -18.74
N GLY A 55 -9.04 -0.48 -20.01
CA GLY A 55 -9.17 0.77 -20.77
C GLY A 55 -9.89 0.53 -22.10
N GLU A 56 -10.44 1.59 -22.68
CA GLU A 56 -11.05 1.51 -23.99
C GLU A 56 -9.98 1.29 -25.07
N GLN A 57 -10.26 0.36 -25.98
CA GLN A 57 -9.42 0.15 -27.15
C GLN A 57 -9.69 1.30 -28.12
N GLN A 58 -8.70 2.18 -28.36
CA GLN A 58 -8.86 3.25 -29.35
C GLN A 58 -9.21 2.62 -30.70
N LYS A 59 -10.43 2.88 -31.18
CA LYS A 59 -10.79 2.59 -32.57
C LYS A 59 -10.02 3.58 -33.43
N GLY A 60 -9.06 3.08 -34.21
CA GLY A 60 -8.40 3.88 -35.23
C GLY A 60 -9.43 4.47 -36.18
N PHE A 61 -9.39 5.80 -36.35
CA PHE A 61 -10.08 6.52 -37.42
C PHE A 61 -9.25 6.44 -38.70
#